data_AF-A0A3B9T2T8-F1
#
_entry.id   AF-A0A3B9T2T8-F1
#
_cell.length_a   1.000
_cell.length_b   1.000
_cell.length_c   1.000
_cell.angle_alpha   90.00
_cell.angle_beta   90.00
_cell.angle_gamma   90.00
#
_symmetry.space_group_name_H-M   'P 1'
#
loop_
_entity.id
_entity.type
_entity.pdbx_description
1 polymer ?
#
loop_
_entity_poly.entity_id
_entity_poly.type
_entity_poly.pdbx_seq_one_letter_code
_entity_poly.pdbx_strand_id
1 'polypeptide(L)'
;MNRLKFLIDYLLSERDDLNRIEIPENEQDQFRLYRSLVNIRQAKQADARFLQEEDAFLTAMTERKGITDIADLTPVSDRLYLWQGDITTLKCGAIVNAANSGMTGCWMPCHNCIDNC
;
A
#
# COMPACT_ATOMS: atom_id res chain seq x y z
N MET A 1 7.97 -5.29 19.22
CA MET A 1 7.58 -4.22 18.29
C MET A 1 6.56 -4.78 17.31
N ASN A 2 5.43 -4.11 17.07
CA ASN A 2 4.51 -4.51 15.98
C ASN A 2 5.22 -4.27 14.63
N ARG A 3 4.97 -5.10 13.60
CA ARG A 3 5.54 -4.98 12.24
C ARG A 3 5.41 -3.57 11.68
N LEU A 4 4.23 -2.96 11.83
CA LEU A 4 3.99 -1.59 11.33
C LEU A 4 4.92 -0.56 11.98
N LYS A 5 5.15 -0.65 13.30
CA LYS A 5 6.11 0.23 13.99
C LYS A 5 7.53 0.00 13.47
N PHE A 6 7.95 -1.26 13.24
CA PHE A 6 9.24 -1.57 12.64
C PHE A 6 9.41 -0.97 11.23
N LEU A 7 8.38 -1.05 10.38
CA LEU A 7 8.40 -0.44 9.03
C LEU A 7 8.55 1.09 9.11
N ILE A 8 7.81 1.73 10.02
CA ILE A 8 7.90 3.18 10.25
C ILE A 8 9.29 3.56 10.76
N ASP A 9 9.82 2.86 11.76
CA ASP A 9 11.16 3.10 12.31
C ASP A 9 12.23 2.99 11.23
N TYR A 10 12.15 1.97 10.37
CA TYR A 10 13.07 1.82 9.25
C TYR A 10 13.04 3.04 8.32
N LEU A 11 11.84 3.45 7.88
CA LEU A 11 11.65 4.58 6.96
C LEU A 11 12.12 5.91 7.58
N LEU A 12 11.88 6.11 8.88
CA LEU A 12 12.38 7.28 9.61
C LEU A 12 13.90 7.27 9.72
N SER A 13 14.51 6.10 9.96
CA SER A 13 15.98 5.97 10.06
C SER A 13 16.72 6.30 8.74
N GLU A 14 16.03 6.26 7.60
CA GLU A 14 16.60 6.64 6.31
C GLU A 14 16.68 8.16 6.09
N ARG A 15 16.15 8.98 7.01
CA ARG A 15 15.97 10.43 6.84
C ARG A 15 16.26 11.24 8.09
N ASP A 16 17.37 11.98 8.05
CA ASP A 16 17.77 12.87 9.15
C ASP A 16 16.79 14.04 9.40
N ASP A 17 16.05 14.46 8.37
CA ASP A 17 15.15 15.59 8.46
C ASP A 17 13.79 15.25 9.13
N LEU A 18 13.55 13.96 9.41
CA LEU A 18 12.34 13.46 10.06
C LEU A 18 12.57 12.94 11.49
N ASN A 19 13.75 13.15 12.06
CA ASN A 19 14.18 12.64 13.37
C ASN A 19 13.32 13.04 14.58
N ARG A 20 12.33 13.93 14.40
CA ARG A 20 11.41 14.41 15.46
C ARG A 20 10.00 13.83 15.37
N ILE A 21 9.73 12.97 14.40
CA ILE A 21 8.41 12.35 14.27
C ILE A 21 8.27 11.26 15.33
N GLU A 22 7.26 11.40 16.18
CA GLU A 22 6.84 10.34 17.10
C GLU A 22 5.87 9.40 16.40
N ILE A 23 6.04 8.09 16.62
CA ILE A 23 5.13 7.08 16.09
C ILE A 23 3.83 7.11 16.92
N PRO A 24 2.65 7.37 16.29
CA PRO A 24 1.38 7.39 17.00
C PRO A 24 1.07 6.05 17.68
N GLU A 25 0.25 6.04 18.73
CA GLU A 25 -0.17 4.79 19.38
C GLU A 25 -1.33 4.09 18.65
N ASN A 26 -2.21 4.86 17.99
CA ASN A 26 -3.34 4.32 17.24
C ASN A 26 -2.88 3.68 15.91
N GLU A 27 -3.39 2.49 15.59
CA GLU A 27 -3.02 1.74 14.38
C GLU A 27 -3.38 2.48 13.07
N GLN A 28 -4.50 3.20 13.04
CA GLN A 28 -4.91 3.98 11.87
C GLN A 28 -3.93 5.13 11.59
N ASP A 29 -3.51 5.84 12.64
CA ASP A 29 -2.54 6.92 12.51
C ASP A 29 -1.13 6.41 12.22
N GLN A 30 -0.76 5.23 12.74
CA GLN A 30 0.46 4.53 12.33
C GLN A 30 0.44 4.21 10.85
N PHE A 31 -0.67 3.64 10.33
CA PHE A 31 -0.77 3.33 8.91
C PHE A 31 -0.75 4.60 8.05
N ARG A 32 -1.37 5.69 8.51
CA ARG A 32 -1.32 6.99 7.84
C ARG A 32 0.11 7.55 7.77
N LEU A 33 0.88 7.43 8.86
CA LEU A 33 2.29 7.80 8.89
C LEU A 33 3.11 6.92 7.95
N TYR A 34 2.95 5.60 8.01
CA TYR A 34 3.60 4.65 7.11
C TYR A 34 3.32 5.00 5.63
N ARG A 35 2.04 5.18 5.26
CA ARG A 35 1.62 5.57 3.91
C ARG A 35 2.28 6.86 3.47
N SER A 36 2.33 7.86 4.35
CA SER A 36 3.01 9.14 4.08
C SER A 36 4.49 8.96 3.80
N LEU A 37 5.18 8.12 4.58
CA LEU A 37 6.61 7.86 4.45
C LEU A 37 6.94 7.10 3.16
N VAL A 38 6.18 6.06 2.81
CA VAL A 38 6.39 5.31 1.56
C VAL A 38 6.06 6.15 0.32
N ASN A 39 5.07 7.06 0.38
CA ASN A 39 4.76 7.96 -0.73
C ASN A 39 5.94 8.86 -1.09
N ILE A 40 6.71 9.33 -0.09
CA ILE A 40 7.81 10.28 -0.31
C ILE A 40 9.19 9.62 -0.35
N ARG A 41 9.26 8.29 -0.24
CA ARG A 41 10.52 7.55 -0.27
C ARG A 41 11.04 7.47 -1.71
N GLN A 42 12.30 7.84 -1.91
CA GLN A 42 12.95 7.67 -3.21
C GLN A 42 13.06 6.20 -3.61
N ALA A 43 12.96 5.94 -4.93
CA ALA A 43 13.14 4.61 -5.51
C ALA A 43 14.61 4.17 -5.41
N LYS A 44 14.99 3.65 -4.24
CA LYS A 44 16.30 3.07 -3.94
C LYS A 44 16.11 1.69 -3.30
N GLN A 45 17.15 0.87 -3.39
CA GLN A 45 17.15 -0.46 -2.79
C GLN A 45 16.78 -0.40 -1.30
N ALA A 46 15.89 -1.29 -0.87
CA ALA A 46 15.52 -1.46 0.52
C ALA A 46 16.20 -2.70 1.11
N ASP A 47 16.29 -2.73 2.44
CA ASP A 47 16.84 -3.87 3.18
C ASP A 47 15.96 -5.12 3.01
N ALA A 48 16.57 -6.30 2.96
CA ALA A 48 15.86 -7.56 2.74
C ALA A 48 14.85 -7.88 3.86
N ARG A 49 15.16 -7.51 5.11
CA ARG A 49 14.25 -7.69 6.24
C ARG A 49 13.09 -6.70 6.16
N PHE A 50 13.34 -5.45 5.74
CA PHE A 50 12.26 -4.48 5.51
C PHE A 50 11.25 -5.02 4.50
N LEU A 51 11.72 -5.51 3.35
CA LEU A 51 10.87 -6.09 2.31
C LEU A 51 10.06 -7.29 2.82
N GLN A 52 10.67 -8.17 3.61
CA GLN A 52 9.98 -9.33 4.18
C GLN A 52 8.85 -8.93 5.15
N GLU A 53 9.10 -7.95 6.02
CA GLU A 53 8.10 -7.48 6.99
C GLU A 53 6.99 -6.66 6.30
N GLU A 54 7.34 -5.91 5.25
CA GLU A 54 6.39 -5.14 4.42
C GLU A 54 5.44 -6.08 3.68
N ASP A 55 5.98 -7.08 2.97
CA ASP A 55 5.21 -8.10 2.26
C ASP A 55 4.24 -8.83 3.19
N ALA A 56 4.73 -9.26 4.35
CA ALA A 56 3.92 -9.97 5.33
C ALA A 56 2.86 -9.07 5.99
N PHE A 57 3.10 -7.76 6.11
CA PHE A 57 2.12 -6.79 6.62
C PHE A 57 1.03 -6.49 5.59
N LEU A 58 1.42 -6.16 4.35
CA LEU A 58 0.49 -5.79 3.27
C LEU A 58 -0.35 -6.99 2.80
N THR A 59 0.23 -8.20 2.76
CA THR A 59 -0.51 -9.44 2.47
C THR A 59 -1.60 -9.66 3.52
N ALA A 60 -1.23 -9.63 4.81
CA ALA A 60 -2.20 -9.81 5.90
C ALA A 60 -3.26 -8.70 5.92
N MET A 61 -2.91 -7.46 5.56
CA MET A 61 -3.86 -6.36 5.45
C MET A 61 -4.87 -6.61 4.32
N THR A 62 -4.40 -7.06 3.15
CA THR A 62 -5.25 -7.36 2.00
C THR A 62 -6.19 -8.54 2.28
N GLU A 63 -5.68 -9.60 2.90
CA GLU A 63 -6.49 -10.75 3.32
C GLU A 63 -7.60 -10.36 4.30
N ARG A 64 -7.30 -9.49 5.28
CA ARG A 64 -8.31 -9.00 6.25
C ARG A 64 -9.44 -8.20 5.60
N LYS A 65 -9.18 -7.50 4.50
CA LYS A 65 -10.22 -6.78 3.74
C LYS A 65 -11.19 -7.74 3.03
N GLY A 66 -10.78 -8.98 2.81
CA GLY A 66 -11.53 -9.99 2.07
C GLY A 66 -11.23 -9.94 0.57
N ILE A 67 -10.85 -11.08 0.00
CA ILE A 67 -10.54 -11.22 -1.43
C ILE A 67 -11.81 -11.54 -2.22
N THR A 68 -12.02 -10.81 -3.31
CA THR A 68 -13.04 -11.14 -4.31
C THR A 68 -12.37 -11.84 -5.50
N ASP A 69 -12.73 -13.10 -5.77
CA ASP A 69 -12.27 -13.81 -6.97
C ASP A 69 -13.20 -13.49 -8.15
N ILE A 70 -12.63 -13.23 -9.33
CA ILE A 70 -13.40 -13.04 -10.57
C ILE A 70 -14.29 -14.25 -10.89
N ALA A 71 -13.91 -15.45 -10.43
CA ALA A 71 -14.71 -16.67 -10.59
C ALA A 71 -16.06 -16.63 -9.85
N ASP A 72 -16.17 -15.80 -8.80
CA ASP A 72 -17.38 -15.64 -8.00
C ASP A 72 -18.29 -14.50 -8.53
N LEU A 73 -17.85 -13.77 -9.55
CA LEU A 73 -18.59 -12.66 -10.13
C LEU A 73 -19.49 -13.10 -11.29
N THR A 74 -20.60 -12.39 -11.46
CA THR A 74 -21.52 -12.60 -12.59
C THR A 74 -21.18 -11.62 -13.72
N PRO A 75 -20.93 -12.10 -14.95
CA PRO A 75 -20.70 -11.22 -16.09
C PRO A 75 -21.98 -10.48 -16.49
N VAL A 76 -21.83 -9.23 -16.95
CA VAL A 76 -22.92 -8.46 -17.59
C VAL A 76 -23.03 -8.74 -19.09
N SER A 77 -21.96 -9.25 -19.71
CA SER A 77 -21.88 -9.73 -21.10
C SER A 77 -20.70 -10.69 -21.22
N ASP A 78 -20.56 -11.40 -22.35
CA ASP A 78 -19.42 -12.29 -22.59
C ASP A 78 -18.09 -11.56 -22.28
N ARG A 79 -17.36 -12.08 -21.28
CA ARG A 79 -16.08 -11.55 -20.79
C ARG A 79 -16.10 -10.12 -20.25
N LEU A 80 -17.27 -9.56 -19.95
CA LEU A 80 -17.43 -8.22 -19.39
C LEU A 80 -18.13 -8.28 -18.04
N TYR A 81 -17.50 -7.68 -17.04
CA TYR A 81 -17.99 -7.63 -15.66
C TYR A 81 -18.10 -6.17 -15.23
N LEU A 82 -19.13 -5.88 -14.43
CA LEU A 82 -19.22 -4.64 -13.67
C LEU A 82 -19.16 -5.02 -12.19
N TRP A 83 -18.18 -4.46 -11.49
CA TRP A 83 -17.93 -4.77 -10.09
C TRP A 83 -17.67 -3.49 -9.29
N GLN A 84 -18.21 -3.43 -8.08
CA GLN A 84 -18.02 -2.33 -7.14
C GLN A 84 -17.30 -2.87 -5.91
N GLY A 85 -16.06 -2.41 -5.68
CA GLY A 85 -15.24 -2.84 -4.55
C GLY A 85 -13.89 -2.14 -4.49
N ASP A 86 -13.04 -2.59 -3.58
CA ASP A 86 -11.65 -2.16 -3.43
C ASP A 86 -10.77 -2.94 -4.43
N ILE A 87 -10.26 -2.28 -5.47
CA ILE A 87 -9.46 -2.93 -6.51
C ILE A 87 -8.23 -3.69 -5.96
N THR A 88 -7.72 -3.30 -4.79
CA THR A 88 -6.59 -3.99 -4.13
C THR A 88 -6.94 -5.38 -3.64
N THR A 89 -8.24 -5.75 -3.62
CA THR A 89 -8.72 -7.06 -3.18
C THR A 89 -9.31 -7.91 -4.30
N LEU A 90 -9.23 -7.45 -5.56
CA LEU A 90 -9.72 -8.20 -6.71
C LEU A 90 -8.67 -9.21 -7.19
N LYS A 91 -8.93 -10.50 -6.99
CA LYS A 91 -8.12 -11.58 -7.56
C LYS A 91 -8.53 -11.80 -9.02
N CYS A 92 -7.67 -11.33 -9.92
CA CYS A 92 -7.80 -11.44 -11.36
C CYS A 92 -6.41 -11.54 -12.02
N GLY A 93 -6.36 -11.67 -13.36
CA GLY A 93 -5.09 -11.82 -14.07
C GLY A 93 -4.20 -10.58 -14.06
N ALA A 94 -4.79 -9.38 -14.06
CA ALA A 94 -4.09 -8.10 -13.97
C ALA A 94 -5.06 -6.97 -13.60
N ILE A 95 -4.54 -5.94 -12.96
CA ILE A 95 -5.23 -4.66 -12.73
C ILE A 95 -4.50 -3.54 -13.48
N VAL A 96 -5.21 -2.46 -13.80
CA VAL A 96 -4.64 -1.28 -14.48
C VAL A 96 -4.50 -0.14 -13.48
N ASN A 97 -3.30 0.40 -13.34
CA ASN A 97 -3.01 1.60 -12.55
C ASN A 97 -2.94 2.84 -13.45
N ALA A 98 -3.58 3.96 -13.05
CA ALA A 98 -3.48 5.23 -13.75
C ALA A 98 -2.26 6.01 -13.26
N ALA A 99 -1.10 5.65 -13.79
CA ALA A 99 0.19 6.25 -13.43
C ALA A 99 0.37 7.68 -13.96
N ASN A 100 1.30 8.41 -13.35
CA ASN A 100 1.80 9.68 -13.86
C ASN A 100 3.09 9.50 -14.70
N SER A 101 3.53 10.56 -15.40
CA SER A 101 4.69 10.52 -16.30
C SER A 101 6.03 10.21 -15.61
N GLY A 102 6.11 10.33 -14.28
CA GLY A 102 7.30 9.94 -13.51
C GLY A 102 7.46 8.43 -13.33
N MET A 103 6.37 7.65 -13.49
CA MET A 103 6.35 6.17 -13.34
C MET A 103 6.91 5.64 -12.00
N THR A 104 6.79 6.42 -10.94
CA THR A 104 7.28 6.10 -9.59
C THR A 104 6.17 6.15 -8.53
N GLY A 105 4.91 6.03 -8.95
CA GLY A 105 3.77 6.19 -8.07
C GLY A 105 3.46 7.65 -7.69
N CYS A 106 2.57 7.82 -6.71
CA CYS A 106 2.19 9.13 -6.17
C CYS A 106 3.09 9.58 -5.01
N TRP A 107 3.65 10.78 -5.14
CA TRP A 107 4.53 11.38 -4.12
C TRP A 107 3.81 12.29 -3.12
N MET A 108 2.50 12.50 -3.26
CA MET A 108 1.73 13.32 -2.34
C MET A 108 1.24 12.47 -1.16
N PRO A 109 1.68 12.76 0.09
CA PRO A 109 1.30 11.98 1.26
C PRO A 109 -0.21 11.81 1.41
N CYS A 110 -0.67 10.56 1.51
CA CYS A 110 -2.08 10.20 1.70
C CYS A 110 -3.04 10.77 0.63
N HIS A 111 -2.55 11.08 -0.57
CA HIS A 111 -3.41 11.52 -1.67
C HIS A 111 -4.37 10.41 -2.11
N ASN A 112 -5.65 10.73 -2.21
CA ASN A 112 -6.70 9.78 -2.60
C ASN A 112 -6.78 9.62 -4.13
N CYS A 113 -5.72 9.09 -4.74
CA CYS A 113 -5.70 8.69 -6.14
C CYS A 113 -5.45 7.18 -6.28
N ILE A 114 -5.77 6.61 -7.44
CA ILE A 114 -5.57 5.18 -7.71
C ILE A 114 -4.09 4.75 -7.70
N ASP A 115 -3.18 5.68 -7.97
CA ASP A 115 -1.72 5.48 -7.87
C ASP A 115 -1.21 5.51 -6.40
N ASN A 116 -2.12 5.60 -5.43
CA ASN A 116 -1.90 5.62 -3.98
C ASN A 116 -3.11 5.06 -3.22
N CYS A 117 -3.68 3.95 -3.69
CA CYS A 117 -4.84 3.29 -3.09
C CYS A 117 -4.56 2.72 -1.69
#